data_AF-A0A2E1LJN1-F1
#
_entry.id   AF-A0A2E1LJN1-F1
#
_cell.length_a   1.000
_cell.length_b   1.000
_cell.length_c   1.000
_cell.angle_alpha   90.00
_cell.angle_beta   90.00
_cell.angle_gamma   90.00
#
_symmetry.space_group_name_H-M   'P 1'
#
loop_
_entity.id
_entity.type
_entity.pdbx_description
1 polymer ?
#
loop_
_entity_poly.entity_id
_entity_poly.type
_entity_poly.pdbx_seq_one_letter_code
_entity_poly.pdbx_strand_id
1 'polypeptide(L)'
;MKGFDSKFKDFPDYIIGITHEIWESRGLSTLHEYYSDDIVVRSPASVVIGNRNTIAATMATLAEFPDRQLLGEDVIWSGSPEEGMHSSHRIFSTATHAHDGVYGAATGTKLRYRIIADTHAINNQINDEWLIRDQGAIVRQLGWDPKAYAADLIAREGGPEQAVQPLTPLTDLPGPYKGCGNDKAWGAHYAQLITRIMGAEFSVIPAEYDRAAQTVYPGGHDGTGHGSADSFWMGLRSAFPDAELTIQHVIGREDPMMPPRAAVRWSLWGKHSGWGAFGLSCLGYR
;
A
#
# COMPACT_ATOMS: atom_id res chain seq x y z
N MET A 1 -23.55 -6.21 -9.63
CA MET A 1 -23.35 -5.63 -8.29
C MET A 1 -24.38 -6.19 -7.29
N LYS A 2 -24.56 -7.51 -7.21
CA LYS A 2 -25.50 -8.12 -6.25
C LYS A 2 -24.96 -7.94 -4.83
N GLY A 3 -25.81 -7.52 -3.89
CA GLY A 3 -25.43 -7.31 -2.49
C GLY A 3 -24.67 -6.01 -2.23
N PHE A 4 -24.40 -5.19 -3.25
CA PHE A 4 -23.87 -3.84 -3.10
C PHE A 4 -25.01 -2.83 -3.25
N ASP A 5 -24.85 -1.64 -2.66
CA ASP A 5 -25.81 -0.56 -2.81
C ASP A 5 -26.02 -0.23 -4.30
N SER A 6 -27.28 -0.07 -4.71
CA SER A 6 -27.68 0.15 -6.09
C SER A 6 -27.23 1.50 -6.64
N LYS A 7 -26.77 2.42 -5.78
CA LYS A 7 -26.16 3.69 -6.22
C LYS A 7 -24.84 3.48 -6.96
N PHE A 8 -24.12 2.37 -6.72
CA PHE A 8 -22.84 2.09 -7.36
C PHE A 8 -23.04 1.38 -8.71
N LYS A 9 -22.49 1.97 -9.76
CA LYS A 9 -22.60 1.46 -11.13
C LYS A 9 -21.84 0.14 -11.31
N ASP A 10 -20.61 0.09 -10.80
CA ASP A 10 -19.69 -1.03 -10.91
C ASP A 10 -18.74 -1.06 -9.70
N PHE A 11 -17.84 -2.04 -9.65
CA PHE A 11 -16.96 -2.23 -8.50
C PHE A 11 -15.90 -1.13 -8.33
N PRO A 12 -15.25 -0.62 -9.40
CA PRO A 12 -14.44 0.60 -9.31
C PRO A 12 -15.20 1.81 -8.76
N ASP A 13 -16.42 2.03 -9.21
CA ASP A 13 -17.29 3.11 -8.71
C ASP A 13 -17.62 2.93 -7.21
N TYR A 14 -17.85 1.70 -6.75
CA TYR A 14 -17.97 1.38 -5.33
C TYR A 14 -16.70 1.75 -4.54
N ILE A 15 -15.52 1.27 -4.96
CA ILE A 15 -14.26 1.52 -4.25
C ILE A 15 -13.94 3.02 -4.14
N ILE A 16 -14.05 3.74 -5.25
CA ILE A 16 -13.79 5.20 -5.27
C ILE A 16 -14.87 5.95 -4.48
N GLY A 17 -16.13 5.57 -4.66
CA GLY A 17 -17.28 6.19 -4.01
C GLY A 17 -17.21 6.09 -2.48
N ILE A 18 -17.03 4.89 -1.92
CA ILE A 18 -16.92 4.72 -0.46
C ILE A 18 -15.68 5.45 0.09
N THR A 19 -14.58 5.47 -0.66
CA THR A 19 -13.35 6.17 -0.25
C THR A 19 -13.63 7.67 -0.12
N HIS A 20 -14.26 8.27 -1.12
CA HIS A 20 -14.62 9.68 -1.09
C HIS A 20 -15.64 10.00 0.02
N GLU A 21 -16.66 9.15 0.21
CA GLU A 21 -17.66 9.32 1.28
C GLU A 21 -17.02 9.28 2.67
N ILE A 22 -16.18 8.29 2.95
CA ILE A 22 -15.53 8.12 4.26
C ILE A 22 -14.58 9.29 4.54
N TRP A 23 -13.68 9.58 3.59
CA TRP A 23 -12.53 10.44 3.84
C TRP A 23 -12.78 11.93 3.52
N GLU A 24 -13.36 12.23 2.37
CA GLU A 24 -13.50 13.62 1.91
C GLU A 24 -14.84 14.22 2.34
N SER A 25 -15.89 13.40 2.39
CA SER A 25 -17.24 13.82 2.84
C SER A 25 -17.42 13.72 4.37
N ARG A 26 -16.35 13.36 5.11
CA ARG A 26 -16.35 13.14 6.57
C ARG A 26 -17.40 12.13 7.04
N GLY A 27 -17.73 11.16 6.19
CA GLY A 27 -18.70 10.10 6.45
C GLY A 27 -18.19 9.02 7.39
N LEU A 28 -17.58 9.36 8.53
CA LEU A 28 -17.02 8.38 9.47
C LEU A 28 -18.05 7.32 9.93
N SER A 29 -19.32 7.71 10.05
CA SER A 29 -20.40 6.78 10.40
C SER A 29 -20.66 5.70 9.35
N THR A 30 -20.33 5.95 8.07
CA THR A 30 -20.53 4.97 6.99
C THR A 30 -19.56 3.80 7.10
N LEU A 31 -18.49 3.91 7.89
CA LEU A 31 -17.62 2.77 8.20
C LEU A 31 -18.40 1.64 8.87
N HIS A 32 -19.44 1.92 9.67
CA HIS A 32 -20.32 0.87 10.23
C HIS A 32 -21.08 0.07 9.18
N GLU A 33 -21.26 0.63 7.99
CA GLU A 33 -21.94 -0.02 6.86
C GLU A 33 -20.95 -0.66 5.90
N TYR A 34 -19.84 0.02 5.62
CA TYR A 34 -18.87 -0.37 4.59
C TYR A 34 -17.77 -1.29 5.10
N TYR A 35 -17.55 -1.43 6.41
CA TYR A 35 -16.49 -2.28 6.96
C TYR A 35 -17.11 -3.33 7.88
N SER A 36 -16.67 -4.59 7.76
CA SER A 36 -17.13 -5.65 8.68
C SER A 36 -16.64 -5.37 10.10
N ASP A 37 -17.43 -5.77 11.11
CA ASP A 37 -17.12 -5.53 12.52
C ASP A 37 -15.75 -6.08 12.94
N ASP A 38 -15.34 -7.18 12.32
CA ASP A 38 -14.14 -7.97 12.58
C ASP A 38 -13.01 -7.77 11.56
N ILE A 39 -13.11 -6.75 10.70
CA ILE A 39 -12.16 -6.49 9.61
C ILE A 39 -10.69 -6.55 10.08
N VAL A 40 -9.84 -7.17 9.27
CA VAL A 40 -8.38 -7.15 9.45
C VAL A 40 -7.77 -6.15 8.46
N VAL A 41 -7.14 -5.10 8.99
CA VAL A 41 -6.41 -4.10 8.21
C VAL A 41 -4.92 -4.25 8.47
N ARG A 42 -4.16 -4.61 7.44
CA ARG A 42 -2.71 -4.79 7.50
C ARG A 42 -2.01 -3.61 6.86
N SER A 43 -1.21 -2.91 7.63
CA SER A 43 -0.34 -1.85 7.14
C SER A 43 1.11 -2.15 7.50
N PRO A 44 2.11 -1.53 6.84
CA PRO A 44 3.51 -1.69 7.25
C PRO A 44 3.75 -1.36 8.74
N ALA A 45 3.02 -0.38 9.28
CA ALA A 45 3.19 0.09 10.65
C ALA A 45 2.51 -0.80 11.71
N SER A 46 1.43 -1.50 11.36
CA SER A 46 0.65 -2.31 12.30
C SER A 46 -0.42 -3.17 11.62
N VAL A 47 -0.91 -4.18 12.35
CA VAL A 47 -2.13 -4.94 12.04
C VAL A 47 -3.25 -4.49 12.98
N VAL A 48 -4.33 -3.97 12.41
CA VAL A 48 -5.50 -3.49 13.15
C VAL A 48 -6.66 -4.46 12.96
N ILE A 49 -7.30 -4.84 14.07
CA ILE A 49 -8.47 -5.73 14.07
C ILE A 49 -9.70 -4.94 14.51
N GLY A 50 -10.77 -5.11 13.75
CA GLY A 50 -12.11 -4.67 14.07
C GLY A 50 -12.39 -3.21 13.73
N ASN A 51 -13.61 -2.96 13.29
CA ASN A 51 -14.03 -1.70 12.70
C ASN A 51 -13.89 -0.51 13.67
N ARG A 52 -14.11 -0.73 14.97
CA ARG A 52 -13.94 0.31 15.99
C ARG A 52 -12.52 0.92 15.99
N ASN A 53 -11.50 0.09 15.82
CA ASN A 53 -10.11 0.55 15.76
C ASN A 53 -9.81 1.24 14.42
N THR A 54 -10.39 0.75 13.33
CA THR A 54 -10.33 1.39 12.01
C THR A 54 -10.96 2.78 12.01
N ILE A 55 -12.11 2.96 12.67
CA ILE A 55 -12.76 4.26 12.86
C ILE A 55 -11.84 5.21 13.64
N ALA A 56 -11.23 4.74 14.74
CA ALA A 56 -10.29 5.54 15.52
C ALA A 56 -9.06 5.99 14.69
N ALA A 57 -8.46 5.08 13.92
CA ALA A 57 -7.33 5.40 13.05
C ALA A 57 -7.69 6.38 11.92
N THR A 58 -8.88 6.22 11.33
CA THR A 58 -9.43 7.12 10.31
C THR A 58 -9.64 8.52 10.90
N MET A 59 -10.27 8.61 12.07
CA MET A 59 -10.47 9.87 12.79
C MET A 59 -9.15 10.58 13.09
N ALA A 60 -8.14 9.86 13.59
CA ALA A 60 -6.83 10.44 13.86
C ALA A 60 -6.18 11.02 12.60
N THR A 61 -6.25 10.30 11.48
CA THR A 61 -5.73 10.79 10.19
C THR A 61 -6.50 12.04 9.71
N LEU A 62 -7.84 12.06 9.80
CA LEU A 62 -8.65 13.21 9.39
C LEU A 62 -8.47 14.42 10.32
N ALA A 63 -8.17 14.19 11.59
CA ALA A 63 -7.84 15.25 12.54
C ALA A 63 -6.49 15.90 12.20
N GLU A 64 -5.48 15.11 11.82
CA GLU A 64 -4.16 15.61 11.43
C GLU A 64 -4.16 16.27 10.03
N PHE A 65 -4.94 15.72 9.10
CA PHE A 65 -5.02 16.15 7.70
C PHE A 65 -6.47 16.47 7.28
N PRO A 66 -7.04 17.60 7.72
CA PRO A 66 -8.47 17.90 7.57
C PRO A 66 -8.92 18.25 6.15
N ASP A 67 -7.98 18.56 5.25
CA ASP A 67 -8.17 18.89 3.83
C ASP A 67 -7.72 17.76 2.89
N ARG A 68 -7.46 16.57 3.44
CA ARG A 68 -6.94 15.44 2.68
C ARG A 68 -7.88 15.03 1.55
N GLN A 69 -7.33 14.84 0.35
CA GLN A 69 -8.01 14.25 -0.80
C GLN A 69 -7.40 12.90 -1.18
N LEU A 70 -8.21 12.02 -1.77
CA LEU A 70 -7.82 10.67 -2.19
C LEU A 70 -8.22 10.46 -3.64
N LEU A 71 -7.37 10.93 -4.55
CA LEU A 71 -7.61 10.87 -5.99
C LEU A 71 -7.29 9.46 -6.51
N GLY A 72 -8.32 8.69 -6.87
CA GLY A 72 -8.15 7.36 -7.45
C GLY A 72 -7.41 7.42 -8.80
N GLU A 73 -6.19 6.88 -8.85
CA GLU A 73 -5.43 6.76 -10.10
C GLU A 73 -5.87 5.52 -10.89
N ASP A 74 -6.13 4.41 -10.19
CA ASP A 74 -6.65 3.18 -10.80
C ASP A 74 -7.30 2.23 -9.77
N VAL A 75 -8.21 1.37 -10.23
CA VAL A 75 -8.79 0.23 -9.52
C VAL A 75 -8.66 -1.02 -10.40
N ILE A 76 -7.67 -1.86 -10.11
CA ILE A 76 -7.50 -3.17 -10.76
C ILE A 76 -8.18 -4.21 -9.89
N TRP A 77 -9.12 -4.98 -10.44
CA TRP A 77 -9.95 -5.87 -9.62
C TRP A 77 -10.29 -7.20 -10.30
N SER A 78 -10.64 -8.19 -9.48
CA SER A 78 -11.06 -9.54 -9.86
C SER A 78 -12.19 -10.05 -8.95
N GLY A 79 -12.79 -11.18 -9.33
CA GLY A 79 -13.86 -11.82 -8.56
C GLY A 79 -15.26 -11.49 -9.09
N SER A 80 -16.28 -11.92 -8.35
CA SER A 80 -17.69 -11.74 -8.68
C SER A 80 -18.45 -11.22 -7.46
N PRO A 81 -19.54 -10.47 -7.62
CA PRO A 81 -20.34 -10.01 -6.47
C PRO A 81 -20.83 -11.15 -5.56
N GLU A 82 -21.07 -12.34 -6.13
CA GLU A 82 -21.56 -13.52 -5.42
C GLU A 82 -20.49 -14.18 -4.55
N GLU A 83 -19.25 -14.26 -5.03
CA GLU A 83 -18.13 -14.92 -4.34
C GLU A 83 -17.29 -13.95 -3.51
N GLY A 84 -17.40 -12.65 -3.81
CA GLY A 84 -16.53 -11.60 -3.31
C GLY A 84 -15.66 -11.02 -4.42
N MET A 85 -15.43 -9.71 -4.33
CA MET A 85 -14.61 -8.96 -5.28
C MET A 85 -13.38 -8.41 -4.56
N HIS A 86 -12.22 -8.52 -5.20
CA HIS A 86 -10.97 -8.04 -4.66
C HIS A 86 -10.43 -6.92 -5.53
N SER A 87 -10.11 -5.79 -4.92
CA SER A 87 -9.50 -4.63 -5.59
C SER A 87 -8.05 -4.46 -5.15
N SER A 88 -7.21 -4.00 -6.07
CA SER A 88 -5.93 -3.33 -5.81
C SER A 88 -6.08 -1.95 -6.41
N HIS A 89 -6.25 -0.94 -5.58
CA HIS A 89 -6.47 0.43 -6.04
C HIS A 89 -5.35 1.36 -5.58
N ARG A 90 -4.87 2.17 -6.52
CA ARG A 90 -3.82 3.15 -6.30
C ARG A 90 -4.43 4.54 -6.20
N ILE A 91 -4.03 5.27 -5.17
CA ILE A 91 -4.55 6.58 -4.84
C ILE A 91 -3.39 7.56 -4.78
N PHE A 92 -3.57 8.72 -5.42
CA PHE A 92 -2.74 9.90 -5.21
C PHE A 92 -3.40 10.81 -4.18
N SER A 93 -2.73 11.05 -3.05
CA SER A 93 -3.28 11.86 -1.97
C SER A 93 -2.58 13.22 -1.87
N THR A 94 -3.39 14.25 -1.67
CA THR A 94 -2.97 15.59 -1.29
C THR A 94 -3.46 15.86 0.13
N ALA A 95 -2.70 16.62 0.92
CA ALA A 95 -3.09 17.01 2.27
C ALA A 95 -2.25 18.22 2.73
N THR A 96 -2.68 18.88 3.79
CA THR A 96 -1.87 19.84 4.55
C THR A 96 -1.64 19.28 5.95
N HIS A 97 -0.38 19.28 6.42
CA HIS A 97 -0.05 18.96 7.82
C HIS A 97 -0.49 20.12 8.74
N ALA A 98 -1.80 20.21 8.96
CA ALA A 98 -2.47 21.37 9.53
C ALA A 98 -2.59 21.31 11.05
N HIS A 99 -2.57 20.11 11.62
CA HIS A 99 -2.73 19.86 13.04
C HIS A 99 -1.67 18.86 13.54
N ASP A 100 -1.46 18.87 14.85
CA ASP A 100 -0.54 17.95 15.50
C ASP A 100 -1.05 16.51 15.38
N GLY A 101 -0.14 15.55 15.29
CA GLY A 101 -0.49 14.14 15.24
C GLY A 101 0.72 13.22 15.24
N VAL A 102 0.64 12.12 14.48
CA VAL A 102 1.69 11.09 14.49
C VAL A 102 3.01 11.62 13.93
N TYR A 103 2.96 12.64 13.05
CA TYR A 103 4.14 13.28 12.48
C TYR A 103 4.70 14.44 13.31
N GLY A 104 4.14 14.69 14.49
CA GLY A 104 4.58 15.74 15.41
C GLY A 104 3.73 17.00 15.30
N ALA A 105 4.34 18.16 15.56
CA ALA A 105 3.65 19.45 15.53
C ALA A 105 3.31 19.89 14.10
N ALA A 106 2.16 20.53 13.93
CA ALA A 106 1.69 21.03 12.65
C ALA A 106 2.75 21.93 11.96
N THR A 107 3.11 21.60 10.72
CA THR A 107 4.10 22.37 9.95
C THR A 107 3.47 23.28 8.90
N GLY A 108 2.20 23.08 8.57
CA GLY A 108 1.54 23.73 7.44
C GLY A 108 2.03 23.25 6.06
N THR A 109 2.88 22.23 6.02
CA THR A 109 3.43 21.70 4.76
C THR A 109 2.33 21.05 3.93
N LYS A 110 2.27 21.40 2.64
CA LYS A 110 1.45 20.69 1.65
C LYS A 110 2.15 19.40 1.25
N LEU A 111 1.45 18.29 1.42
CA LEU A 111 1.94 16.93 1.21
C LEU A 111 1.31 16.34 -0.06
N ARG A 112 2.13 15.54 -0.76
CA ARG A 112 1.71 14.71 -1.89
C ARG A 112 2.31 13.31 -1.71
N TYR A 113 1.49 12.28 -1.69
CA TYR A 113 1.96 10.90 -1.48
C TYR A 113 0.98 9.90 -2.08
N ARG A 114 1.42 8.65 -2.23
CA ARG A 114 0.57 7.59 -2.79
C ARG A 114 0.19 6.55 -1.75
N ILE A 115 -0.94 5.93 -2.03
CA ILE A 115 -1.47 4.81 -1.28
C ILE A 115 -1.78 3.69 -2.27
N ILE A 116 -1.53 2.45 -1.85
CA ILE A 116 -2.10 1.27 -2.49
C ILE A 116 -2.91 0.55 -1.43
N ALA A 117 -4.17 0.29 -1.74
CA ALA A 117 -5.06 -0.48 -0.90
C ALA A 117 -5.56 -1.70 -1.67
N ASP A 118 -5.37 -2.86 -1.05
CA ASP A 118 -5.72 -4.18 -1.54
C ASP A 118 -6.85 -4.70 -0.67
N THR A 119 -8.08 -4.64 -1.17
CA THR A 119 -9.28 -4.86 -0.37
C THR A 119 -10.14 -5.98 -0.92
N HIS A 120 -10.66 -6.82 -0.02
CA HIS A 120 -11.72 -7.76 -0.34
C HIS A 120 -13.07 -7.21 0.12
N ALA A 121 -14.04 -7.22 -0.79
CA ALA A 121 -15.37 -6.70 -0.61
C ALA A 121 -16.44 -7.75 -0.94
N ILE A 122 -17.43 -7.92 -0.08
CA ILE A 122 -18.59 -8.77 -0.31
C ILE A 122 -19.79 -8.19 0.45
N ASN A 123 -20.99 -8.27 -0.14
CA ASN A 123 -22.22 -7.76 0.48
C ASN A 123 -22.10 -6.31 1.00
N ASN A 124 -21.58 -5.41 0.15
CA ASN A 124 -21.37 -3.99 0.45
C ASN A 124 -20.32 -3.67 1.53
N GLN A 125 -19.61 -4.69 2.05
CA GLN A 125 -18.61 -4.54 3.10
C GLN A 125 -17.21 -4.92 2.64
N ILE A 126 -16.22 -4.10 3.01
CA ILE A 126 -14.80 -4.47 3.07
C ILE A 126 -14.60 -5.29 4.34
N ASN A 127 -14.02 -6.49 4.21
CA ASN A 127 -13.77 -7.38 5.35
C ASN A 127 -12.31 -7.85 5.47
N ASP A 128 -11.46 -7.45 4.53
CA ASP A 128 -10.02 -7.72 4.54
C ASP A 128 -9.29 -6.62 3.77
N GLU A 129 -8.26 -6.03 4.36
CA GLU A 129 -7.52 -4.92 3.74
C GLU A 129 -6.01 -5.04 3.97
N TRP A 130 -5.26 -4.78 2.91
CA TRP A 130 -3.83 -4.47 2.93
C TRP A 130 -3.64 -3.04 2.48
N LEU A 131 -3.04 -2.19 3.31
CA LEU A 131 -2.96 -0.75 3.10
C LEU A 131 -1.51 -0.27 3.24
N ILE A 132 -0.93 0.16 2.13
CA ILE A 132 0.35 0.86 2.13
C ILE A 132 0.09 2.33 1.89
N ARG A 133 0.30 3.15 2.92
CA ARG A 133 0.47 4.60 2.79
C ARG A 133 1.97 4.88 2.72
N ASP A 134 2.41 5.66 1.74
CA ASP A 134 3.84 6.02 1.61
C ASP A 134 4.28 7.01 2.70
N GLN A 135 4.49 6.49 3.91
CA GLN A 135 5.02 7.23 5.06
C GLN A 135 6.37 7.86 4.74
N GLY A 136 7.18 7.17 3.94
CA GLY A 136 8.50 7.65 3.51
C GLY A 136 8.40 8.94 2.69
N ALA A 137 7.38 9.09 1.86
CA ALA A 137 7.12 10.33 1.13
C ALA A 137 6.69 11.46 2.08
N ILE A 138 5.81 11.15 3.05
CA ILE A 138 5.30 12.14 4.00
C ILE A 138 6.44 12.70 4.84
N VAL A 139 7.20 11.83 5.53
CA VAL A 139 8.23 12.28 6.47
C VAL A 139 9.36 13.04 5.78
N ARG A 140 9.74 12.65 4.56
CA ARG A 140 10.74 13.40 3.76
C ARG A 140 10.27 14.81 3.41
N GLN A 141 9.00 14.97 3.04
CA GLN A 141 8.42 16.29 2.77
C GLN A 141 8.33 17.16 4.04
N LEU A 142 8.24 16.53 5.21
CA LEU A 142 8.30 17.19 6.52
C LEU A 142 9.73 17.45 7.00
N GLY A 143 10.75 17.13 6.20
CA GLY A 143 12.16 17.37 6.53
C GLY A 143 12.82 16.32 7.41
N TRP A 144 12.16 15.18 7.62
CA TRP A 144 12.71 14.06 8.38
C TRP A 144 13.47 13.07 7.49
N ASP A 145 14.57 12.53 8.02
CA ASP A 145 15.08 11.24 7.57
C ASP A 145 14.15 10.12 8.07
N PRO A 146 13.67 9.20 7.21
CA PRO A 146 12.76 8.14 7.63
C PRO A 146 13.28 7.26 8.78
N LYS A 147 14.59 6.98 8.81
CA LYS A 147 15.20 6.19 9.90
C LYS A 147 15.18 6.95 11.22
N ALA A 148 15.52 8.24 11.20
CA ALA A 148 15.41 9.11 12.37
C ALA A 148 13.97 9.22 12.88
N TYR A 149 13.00 9.40 11.97
CA TYR A 149 11.59 9.43 12.34
C TYR A 149 11.11 8.12 12.98
N ALA A 150 11.49 6.97 12.40
CA ALA A 150 11.13 5.67 12.97
C ALA A 150 11.71 5.48 14.38
N ALA A 151 12.96 5.88 14.61
CA ALA A 151 13.58 5.81 15.93
C ALA A 151 12.89 6.74 16.96
N ASP A 152 12.52 7.95 16.55
CA ASP A 152 11.76 8.89 17.38
C ASP A 152 10.37 8.35 17.72
N LEU A 153 9.65 7.80 16.74
CA LEU A 153 8.32 7.21 16.96
C LEU A 153 8.39 6.06 17.97
N ILE A 154 9.34 5.14 17.81
CA ILE A 154 9.57 4.03 18.76
C ILE A 154 9.84 4.57 20.18
N ALA A 155 10.63 5.63 20.30
CA ALA A 155 10.91 6.24 21.60
C ALA A 155 9.65 6.87 22.24
N ARG A 156 8.84 7.58 21.45
CA ARG A 156 7.56 8.17 21.89
C ARG A 156 6.55 7.12 22.32
N GLU A 157 6.58 5.93 21.70
CA GLU A 157 5.73 4.80 22.06
C GLU A 157 6.25 4.00 23.27
N GLY A 158 7.29 4.47 23.96
CA GLY A 158 7.80 3.86 25.18
C GLY A 158 8.96 2.88 24.96
N GLY A 159 9.60 2.92 23.79
CA GLY A 159 10.73 2.08 23.44
C GLY A 159 10.34 0.80 22.69
N PRO A 160 11.32 0.02 22.19
CA PRO A 160 11.10 -1.07 21.24
C PRO A 160 10.21 -2.21 21.77
N GLU A 161 10.14 -2.39 23.09
CA GLU A 161 9.30 -3.41 23.73
C GLU A 161 7.82 -3.00 23.83
N GLN A 162 7.54 -1.70 23.85
CA GLN A 162 6.18 -1.14 24.01
C GLN A 162 5.63 -0.57 22.71
N ALA A 163 6.51 -0.21 21.78
CA ALA A 163 6.16 0.30 20.47
C ALA A 163 5.23 -0.64 19.71
N VAL A 164 4.36 -0.06 18.90
CA VAL A 164 3.45 -0.81 18.05
C VAL A 164 4.29 -1.66 17.10
N GLN A 165 4.03 -2.97 17.11
CA GLN A 165 4.83 -3.89 16.30
C GLN A 165 4.40 -3.79 14.82
N PRO A 166 5.38 -3.68 13.89
CA PRO A 166 5.09 -3.62 12.48
C PRO A 166 4.50 -4.95 11.98
N LEU A 167 3.97 -4.93 10.76
CA LEU A 167 3.56 -6.15 10.08
C LEU A 167 4.78 -7.01 9.74
N THR A 168 4.75 -8.26 10.19
CA THR A 168 5.73 -9.32 9.95
C THR A 168 4.98 -10.64 9.80
N PRO A 169 5.61 -11.72 9.31
CA PRO A 169 4.99 -13.05 9.33
C PRO A 169 4.55 -13.54 10.72
N LEU A 170 5.07 -12.95 11.80
CA LEU A 170 4.70 -13.30 13.18
C LEU A 170 3.53 -12.48 13.72
N THR A 171 3.30 -11.29 13.17
CA THR A 171 2.26 -10.34 13.59
C THR A 171 1.11 -10.25 12.60
N ASP A 172 1.26 -10.83 11.40
CA ASP A 172 0.19 -11.00 10.43
C ASP A 172 -0.92 -11.89 11.01
N LEU A 173 -2.16 -11.50 10.74
CA LEU A 173 -3.35 -12.23 11.14
C LEU A 173 -4.15 -12.59 9.90
N PRO A 174 -4.61 -13.84 9.77
CA PRO A 174 -5.37 -14.26 8.61
C PRO A 174 -6.72 -13.55 8.56
N GLY A 175 -7.03 -12.94 7.42
CA GLY A 175 -8.35 -12.37 7.15
C GLY A 175 -9.26 -13.38 6.46
N PRO A 176 -10.54 -13.03 6.22
CA PRO A 176 -11.52 -13.94 5.63
C PRO A 176 -11.22 -14.25 4.15
N TYR A 177 -10.49 -13.38 3.44
CA TYR A 177 -10.16 -13.62 2.05
C TYR A 177 -8.96 -14.57 1.91
N LYS A 178 -9.15 -15.66 1.15
CA LYS A 178 -8.13 -16.71 0.92
C LYS A 178 -7.67 -16.81 -0.54
N GLY A 179 -8.17 -15.94 -1.42
CA GLY A 179 -7.82 -15.97 -2.83
C GLY A 179 -6.44 -15.37 -3.12
N CYS A 180 -5.88 -15.73 -4.28
CA CYS A 180 -4.60 -15.22 -4.77
C CYS A 180 -4.75 -14.36 -6.05
N GLY A 181 -5.96 -13.91 -6.35
CA GLY A 181 -6.29 -13.09 -7.52
C GLY A 181 -6.85 -13.91 -8.68
N ASN A 182 -6.34 -13.72 -9.90
CA ASN A 182 -6.81 -14.40 -11.10
C ASN A 182 -5.66 -14.88 -12.00
N ASP A 183 -5.97 -15.75 -12.97
CA ASP A 183 -4.98 -16.39 -13.85
C ASP A 183 -4.77 -15.64 -15.18
N LYS A 184 -4.99 -14.32 -15.21
CA LYS A 184 -4.88 -13.53 -16.44
C LYS A 184 -3.42 -13.30 -16.81
N ALA A 185 -3.13 -13.37 -18.12
CA ALA A 185 -1.77 -13.37 -18.66
C ALA A 185 -0.92 -12.17 -18.21
N TRP A 186 -1.47 -10.96 -18.18
CA TRP A 186 -0.74 -9.76 -17.78
C TRP A 186 -0.37 -9.74 -16.28
N GLY A 187 -1.21 -10.33 -15.43
CA GLY A 187 -0.88 -10.53 -14.01
C GLY A 187 0.27 -11.52 -13.86
N ALA A 188 0.17 -12.68 -14.52
CA ALA A 188 1.21 -13.70 -14.50
C ALA A 188 2.56 -13.18 -15.05
N HIS A 189 2.52 -12.43 -16.15
CA HIS A 189 3.70 -11.80 -16.73
C HIS A 189 4.36 -10.82 -15.76
N TYR A 190 3.58 -9.94 -15.11
CA TYR A 190 4.15 -8.98 -14.16
C TYR A 190 4.73 -9.66 -12.91
N ALA A 191 4.06 -10.69 -12.38
CA ALA A 191 4.59 -11.48 -11.27
C ALA A 191 5.90 -12.20 -11.64
N GLN A 192 5.99 -12.75 -12.86
CA GLN A 192 7.21 -13.39 -13.37
C GLN A 192 8.34 -12.37 -13.55
N LEU A 193 8.04 -11.16 -14.03
CA LEU A 193 9.01 -10.08 -14.16
C LEU A 193 9.61 -9.68 -12.81
N ILE A 194 8.77 -9.47 -11.80
CA ILE A 194 9.21 -9.20 -10.41
C ILE A 194 10.07 -10.35 -9.88
N THR A 195 9.65 -11.59 -10.13
CA THR A 195 10.40 -12.80 -9.69
C THR A 195 11.79 -12.87 -10.32
N ARG A 196 11.92 -12.59 -11.63
CA ARG A 196 13.21 -12.57 -12.34
C ARG A 196 14.12 -11.46 -11.82
N ILE A 197 13.58 -10.26 -11.61
CA ILE A 197 14.32 -9.13 -11.03
C ILE A 197 14.83 -9.48 -9.63
N MET A 198 13.98 -10.07 -8.78
CA MET A 198 14.40 -10.52 -7.43
C MET A 198 15.40 -11.68 -7.48
N GLY A 199 15.35 -12.52 -8.53
CA GLY A 199 16.36 -13.50 -8.89
C GLY A 199 17.68 -12.91 -9.44
N ALA A 200 17.86 -11.58 -9.35
CA ALA A 200 19.01 -10.82 -9.84
C ALA A 200 19.19 -10.81 -11.37
N GLU A 201 18.15 -11.14 -12.13
CA GLU A 201 18.16 -11.07 -13.59
C GLU A 201 17.82 -9.64 -14.08
N PHE A 202 18.63 -8.64 -13.74
CA PHE A 202 18.34 -7.22 -14.07
C PHE A 202 18.30 -6.91 -15.58
N SER A 203 18.87 -7.79 -16.42
CA SER A 203 18.77 -7.68 -17.88
C SER A 203 17.34 -7.72 -18.41
N VAL A 204 16.37 -8.19 -17.61
CA VAL A 204 14.94 -8.16 -17.98
C VAL A 204 14.37 -6.76 -18.01
N ILE A 205 14.93 -5.81 -17.27
CA ILE A 205 14.44 -4.44 -17.23
C ILE A 205 14.51 -3.80 -18.62
N PRO A 206 15.67 -3.71 -19.28
CA PRO A 206 15.73 -3.14 -20.63
C PRO A 206 15.06 -4.01 -21.71
N ALA A 207 14.80 -5.30 -21.43
CA ALA A 207 14.13 -6.20 -22.38
C ALA A 207 12.60 -6.07 -22.34
N GLU A 208 12.01 -5.84 -21.17
CA GLU A 208 10.56 -5.91 -20.95
C GLU A 208 9.93 -4.53 -20.66
N TYR A 209 10.69 -3.58 -20.09
CA TYR A 209 10.20 -2.23 -19.88
C TYR A 209 10.36 -1.40 -21.15
N ASP A 210 9.38 -0.54 -21.44
CA ASP A 210 9.55 0.50 -22.44
C ASP A 210 10.68 1.47 -22.04
N ARG A 211 11.44 1.97 -23.02
CA ARG A 211 12.54 2.92 -22.76
C ARG A 211 12.08 4.21 -22.07
N ALA A 212 10.81 4.59 -22.24
CA ALA A 212 10.16 5.74 -21.62
C ALA A 212 9.23 5.36 -20.45
N ALA A 213 9.35 4.13 -19.91
CA ALA A 213 8.54 3.66 -18.80
C ALA A 213 8.52 4.68 -17.64
N GLN A 214 7.32 5.03 -17.18
CA GLN A 214 7.15 5.89 -16.02
C GLN A 214 7.13 5.02 -14.76
N THR A 215 7.88 5.44 -13.76
CA THR A 215 8.02 4.71 -12.50
C THR A 215 7.67 5.60 -11.34
N VAL A 216 7.08 4.99 -10.32
CA VAL A 216 6.64 5.63 -9.09
C VAL A 216 6.95 4.66 -7.96
N TYR A 217 7.88 5.04 -7.10
CA TYR A 217 8.43 4.20 -6.05
C TYR A 217 8.25 4.81 -4.65
N PRO A 218 8.30 3.98 -3.59
CA PRO A 218 8.17 4.45 -2.21
C PRO A 218 9.16 5.56 -1.87
N GLY A 219 8.76 6.46 -0.98
CA GLY A 219 9.53 7.66 -0.63
C GLY A 219 9.24 8.87 -1.50
N GLY A 220 8.22 8.81 -2.37
CA GLY A 220 7.88 9.89 -3.30
C GLY A 220 8.86 10.00 -4.47
N HIS A 221 9.44 8.87 -4.89
CA HIS A 221 10.42 8.83 -5.98
C HIS A 221 9.72 8.52 -7.29
N ASP A 222 9.52 9.55 -8.11
CA ASP A 222 9.05 9.42 -9.49
C ASP A 222 10.26 9.44 -10.44
N GLY A 223 10.20 8.69 -11.54
CA GLY A 223 11.28 8.62 -12.50
C GLY A 223 10.87 8.04 -13.86
N THR A 224 11.80 8.05 -14.81
CA THR A 224 11.53 7.64 -16.20
C THR A 224 12.65 6.75 -16.75
N GLY A 225 12.24 5.75 -17.53
CA GLY A 225 13.10 4.85 -18.28
C GLY A 225 13.77 3.77 -17.43
N HIS A 226 14.56 2.94 -18.11
CA HIS A 226 15.17 1.74 -17.53
C HIS A 226 16.02 2.04 -16.30
N GLY A 227 16.79 3.13 -16.31
CA GLY A 227 17.67 3.50 -15.20
C GLY A 227 16.92 3.77 -13.89
N SER A 228 15.68 4.26 -13.98
CA SER A 228 14.82 4.47 -12.79
C SER A 228 14.41 3.14 -12.17
N ALA A 229 13.94 2.19 -12.99
CA ALA A 229 13.56 0.86 -12.54
C ALA A 229 14.77 0.06 -12.02
N ASP A 230 15.88 0.10 -12.74
CA ASP A 230 17.13 -0.59 -12.39
C ASP A 230 17.66 -0.12 -11.03
N SER A 231 17.79 1.20 -10.83
CA SER A 231 18.32 1.77 -9.59
C SER A 231 17.46 1.39 -8.37
N PHE A 232 16.13 1.41 -8.51
CA PHE A 232 15.22 1.02 -7.45
C PHE A 232 15.37 -0.47 -7.10
N TRP A 233 15.22 -1.34 -8.09
CA TRP A 233 15.22 -2.79 -7.86
C TRP A 233 16.60 -3.31 -7.43
N MET A 234 17.67 -2.77 -8.00
CA MET A 234 19.04 -3.08 -7.60
C MET A 234 19.28 -2.68 -6.15
N GLY A 235 18.91 -1.44 -5.78
CA GLY A 235 19.09 -0.93 -4.43
C GLY A 235 18.24 -1.68 -3.38
N LEU A 236 17.05 -2.16 -3.75
CA LEU A 236 16.23 -3.00 -2.89
C LEU A 236 16.84 -4.40 -2.74
N ARG A 237 17.18 -5.06 -3.86
CA ARG A 237 17.70 -6.43 -3.83
C ARG A 237 19.06 -6.51 -3.15
N SER A 238 19.93 -5.51 -3.34
CA SER A 238 21.24 -5.48 -2.69
C SER A 238 21.14 -5.24 -1.18
N ALA A 239 20.10 -4.55 -0.69
CA ALA A 239 19.89 -4.34 0.74
C ALA A 239 19.47 -5.66 1.44
N PHE A 240 18.74 -6.52 0.74
CA PHE A 240 18.22 -7.77 1.27
C PHE A 240 18.63 -8.96 0.38
N PRO A 241 19.93 -9.30 0.30
CA PRO A 241 20.43 -10.29 -0.66
C PRO A 241 19.93 -11.72 -0.36
N ASP A 242 19.62 -12.03 0.89
CA ASP A 242 19.16 -13.36 1.32
C ASP A 242 17.64 -13.40 1.57
N ALA A 243 16.92 -12.32 1.31
CA ALA A 243 15.49 -12.28 1.55
C ALA A 243 14.69 -13.09 0.53
N GLU A 244 13.65 -13.74 1.03
CA GLU A 244 12.71 -14.54 0.27
C GLU A 244 11.57 -13.67 -0.28
N LEU A 245 11.38 -13.69 -1.60
CA LEU A 245 10.22 -13.11 -2.25
C LEU A 245 9.05 -14.07 -2.16
N THR A 246 7.90 -13.60 -1.69
CA THR A 246 6.62 -14.30 -1.80
C THR A 246 5.63 -13.46 -2.60
N ILE A 247 5.14 -13.99 -3.72
CA ILE A 247 4.01 -13.42 -4.45
C ILE A 247 2.72 -13.94 -3.78
N GLN A 248 1.91 -13.02 -3.26
CA GLN A 248 0.72 -13.36 -2.46
C GLN A 248 -0.58 -13.20 -3.25
N HIS A 249 -0.62 -12.23 -4.17
CA HIS A 249 -1.81 -11.92 -4.95
C HIS A 249 -1.44 -11.36 -6.31
N VAL A 250 -2.15 -11.81 -7.35
CA VAL A 250 -1.89 -11.43 -8.75
C VAL A 250 -3.20 -11.18 -9.47
N ILE A 251 -3.38 -9.97 -10.01
CA ILE A 251 -4.53 -9.65 -10.88
C ILE A 251 -3.98 -9.19 -12.22
N GLY A 252 -4.38 -9.85 -13.30
CA GLY A 252 -4.33 -9.26 -14.64
C GLY A 252 -5.71 -8.75 -15.05
N ARG A 253 -5.76 -7.62 -15.76
CA ARG A 253 -7.01 -7.01 -16.20
C ARG A 253 -6.87 -6.35 -17.57
N GLU A 254 -7.89 -6.55 -18.40
CA GLU A 254 -8.04 -5.94 -19.71
C GLU A 254 -9.46 -5.39 -19.80
N ASP A 255 -9.57 -4.09 -19.99
CA ASP A 255 -10.85 -3.39 -20.10
C ASP A 255 -10.94 -2.66 -21.45
N PRO A 256 -12.14 -2.52 -22.03
CA PRO A 256 -12.33 -1.73 -23.23
C PRO A 256 -11.76 -0.31 -23.06
N MET A 257 -11.06 0.18 -24.07
CA MET A 257 -10.46 1.52 -24.10
C MET A 257 -9.35 1.77 -23.07
N MET A 258 -8.79 0.72 -22.47
CA MET A 258 -7.64 0.82 -21.57
C MET A 258 -6.50 -0.09 -22.05
N PRO A 259 -5.23 0.26 -21.77
CA PRO A 259 -4.15 -0.71 -21.93
C PRO A 259 -4.36 -1.89 -20.96
N PRO A 260 -3.70 -3.02 -21.19
CA PRO A 260 -3.63 -4.09 -20.19
C PRO A 260 -2.97 -3.61 -18.90
N ARG A 261 -3.46 -4.12 -17.77
CA ARG A 261 -3.04 -3.68 -16.43
C ARG A 261 -2.85 -4.89 -15.53
N ALA A 262 -1.95 -4.74 -14.56
CA ALA A 262 -1.69 -5.78 -13.58
C ALA A 262 -1.44 -5.19 -12.20
N ALA A 263 -1.87 -5.93 -11.17
CA ALA A 263 -1.56 -5.68 -9.78
C ALA A 263 -0.90 -6.93 -9.19
N VAL A 264 0.16 -6.74 -8.42
CA VAL A 264 0.87 -7.83 -7.73
C VAL A 264 1.15 -7.40 -6.30
N ARG A 265 0.58 -8.11 -5.34
CA ARG A 265 0.92 -7.99 -3.92
C ARG A 265 1.98 -9.03 -3.58
N TRP A 266 3.07 -8.57 -3.00
CA TRP A 266 4.22 -9.41 -2.66
C TRP A 266 4.86 -8.94 -1.37
N SER A 267 5.59 -9.85 -0.73
CA SER A 267 6.43 -9.57 0.43
C SER A 267 7.86 -10.01 0.15
N LEU A 268 8.81 -9.32 0.81
CA LEU A 268 10.21 -9.69 0.82
C LEU A 268 10.63 -9.85 2.28
N TRP A 269 10.94 -11.08 2.69
CA TRP A 269 11.22 -11.40 4.09
C TRP A 269 12.66 -11.87 4.26
N GLY A 270 13.43 -11.17 5.09
CA GLY A 270 14.81 -11.53 5.38
C GLY A 270 15.53 -10.44 6.16
N LYS A 271 16.83 -10.65 6.38
CA LYS A 271 17.66 -9.72 7.14
C LYS A 271 18.23 -8.64 6.21
N HIS A 272 18.25 -7.39 6.68
CA HIS A 272 19.06 -6.32 6.08
C HIS A 272 20.55 -6.61 6.34
N SER A 273 21.17 -7.35 5.43
CA SER A 273 22.58 -7.77 5.50
C SER A 273 23.46 -7.08 4.46
N GLY A 274 22.88 -6.44 3.45
CA GLY A 274 23.62 -5.78 2.38
C GLY A 274 23.56 -4.25 2.42
N TRP A 275 24.11 -3.66 1.37
CA TRP A 275 24.12 -2.21 1.13
C TRP A 275 23.00 -1.85 0.16
N GLY A 276 22.57 -0.59 0.11
CA GLY A 276 21.60 -0.14 -0.89
C GLY A 276 20.65 0.91 -0.33
N ALA A 277 19.37 0.79 -0.66
CA ALA A 277 18.34 1.79 -0.35
C ALA A 277 18.15 2.06 1.17
N PHE A 278 18.60 1.15 2.03
CA PHE A 278 18.46 1.22 3.49
C PHE A 278 19.78 1.57 4.21
N GLY A 279 20.84 1.92 3.47
CA GLY A 279 22.13 2.31 4.03
C GLY A 279 22.95 1.13 4.57
N LEU A 280 23.77 1.41 5.59
CA LEU A 280 24.61 0.42 6.29
C LEU A 280 23.75 -0.72 6.85
N SER A 281 24.17 -1.96 6.59
CA SER A 281 23.50 -3.15 7.12
C SER A 281 23.39 -3.09 8.65
N CYS A 282 22.32 -3.66 9.21
CA CYS A 282 22.18 -3.85 10.66
C CYS A 282 23.25 -4.79 11.25
N LEU A 283 24.01 -5.49 10.38
CA LEU A 283 25.24 -6.20 10.71
C LEU A 283 26.43 -5.22 10.69
N GLY A 284 26.39 -4.20 11.55
CA GLY A 284 27.60 -3.44 11.84
C GLY A 284 28.68 -4.38 12.35
N TYR A 285 29.91 -4.19 11.85
CA TYR A 285 31.13 -4.79 12.38
C TYR A 285 31.05 -4.95 13.90
N ARG A 286 31.16 -6.19 14.37
CA ARG A 286 31.68 -6.47 15.71
C ARG A 286 33.15 -6.08 15.75
#